data_AF-A0A0V1N6P5-F1
#
_entry.id   AF-A0A0V1N6P5-F1
#
_cell.length_a   1.000
_cell.length_b   1.000
_cell.length_c   1.000
_cell.angle_alpha   90.00
_cell.angle_beta   90.00
_cell.angle_gamma   90.00
#
_symmetry.space_group_name_H-M   'P 1'
#
loop_
_entity.id
_entity.type
_entity.pdbx_description
1 polymer ?
#
loop_
_entity_poly.entity_id
_entity_poly.type
_entity_poly.pdbx_seq_one_letter_code
_entity_poly.pdbx_strand_id
1 'polypeptide(L)'
;MKFTRYLFSPLIRIIGRKIDDYAQFRPSALSMQSLVDFGKLRDERSSFEFLKKELLVRLANIMKEVELLPSQLMETPSTKLVYQWYQESFQELLQYENANADTGTLRDFSRQLSRVLKRHNTVVETMAEGLMEMKATHGIDPVTQNNIQYFLNRFYLSRISVRMLIYQHVIIFSDEAHPFYTSSRHIGCIDPNCNVVSIIEDAYENAKFLCDRYYVTSPGIKIETINVLEPSQPISIVYVPSHLYHIMIELLKISDQGGGVPRHIVGKLFNYMYTTASLPSVENAEYDAPMAGLGYGLPLSRLYARYFLGDLFLFSMEGYGTDACLYLKASAVDASEMLPWFSFRSKKMYESNEKGPDWSV
;
A
#
# COMPACT_ATOMS: atom_id res chain seq x y z
N MET A 1 1.79 -28.28 -24.18
CA MET A 1 2.96 -28.67 -25.01
C MET A 1 4.22 -28.19 -24.28
N LYS A 2 5.09 -29.13 -23.89
CA LYS A 2 6.48 -29.02 -23.39
C LYS A 2 6.93 -27.64 -22.84
N PHE A 3 6.92 -27.53 -21.51
CA PHE A 3 7.83 -26.65 -20.76
C PHE A 3 9.26 -26.90 -21.23
N THR A 4 9.83 -25.95 -21.95
CA THR A 4 11.23 -25.96 -22.33
C THR A 4 12.08 -25.79 -21.09
N ARG A 5 12.61 -26.93 -20.61
CA ARG A 5 13.78 -27.04 -19.75
C ARG A 5 14.95 -26.26 -20.39
N TYR A 6 15.09 -24.99 -20.06
CA TYR A 6 16.34 -24.26 -20.20
C TYR A 6 16.95 -24.10 -18.80
N LEU A 7 18.00 -24.89 -18.54
CA LEU A 7 19.05 -24.66 -17.54
C LEU A 7 18.60 -24.02 -16.20
N PHE A 8 18.06 -24.84 -15.30
CA PHE A 8 17.89 -24.45 -13.89
C PHE A 8 19.27 -24.23 -13.25
N SER A 9 19.66 -22.96 -13.09
CA SER A 9 20.84 -22.58 -12.30
C SER A 9 20.68 -23.04 -10.84
N PRO A 10 21.72 -23.59 -10.19
CA PRO A 10 21.72 -23.90 -8.75
C PRO A 10 21.29 -22.72 -7.88
N LEU A 11 21.57 -21.49 -8.33
CA LEU A 11 21.25 -20.24 -7.65
C LEU A 11 19.73 -20.04 -7.49
N ILE A 12 18.96 -20.33 -8.54
CA ILE A 12 17.48 -20.21 -8.50
C ILE A 12 16.88 -21.16 -7.46
N ARG A 13 17.43 -22.37 -7.37
CA ARG A 13 16.99 -23.36 -6.37
C ARG A 13 17.35 -22.95 -4.94
N ILE A 14 18.49 -22.28 -4.75
CA ILE A 14 18.90 -21.75 -3.44
C ILE A 14 17.99 -20.61 -3.01
N ILE A 15 17.69 -19.67 -3.92
CA ILE A 15 16.80 -18.54 -3.66
C ILE A 15 15.39 -19.05 -3.32
N GLY A 16 14.86 -20.01 -4.08
CA GLY A 16 13.56 -20.63 -3.79
C GLY A 16 13.49 -21.23 -2.38
N ARG A 17 14.53 -21.97 -1.95
CA ARG A 17 14.59 -22.51 -0.58
C ARG A 17 14.62 -21.41 0.47
N LYS A 18 15.40 -20.34 0.25
CA LYS A 18 15.45 -19.21 1.16
C LYS A 18 14.09 -18.51 1.27
N ILE A 19 13.35 -18.37 0.18
CA ILE A 19 11.97 -17.84 0.23
C ILE A 19 11.09 -18.75 1.09
N ASP A 20 11.15 -20.07 0.90
CA ASP A 20 10.38 -21.03 1.72
C ASP A 20 10.77 -21.00 3.21
N ASP A 21 12.05 -20.81 3.53
CA ASP A 21 12.54 -20.68 4.90
C ASP A 21 12.03 -19.37 5.53
N TYR A 22 12.19 -18.24 4.84
CA TYR A 22 11.80 -16.92 5.35
C TYR A 22 10.29 -16.75 5.49
N ALA A 23 9.50 -17.40 4.63
CA ALA A 23 8.04 -17.34 4.68
C ALA A 23 7.44 -18.07 5.90
N GLN A 24 8.21 -18.90 6.61
CA GLN A 24 7.77 -19.53 7.86
C GLN A 24 7.75 -18.56 9.04
N PHE A 25 8.54 -17.48 8.97
CA PHE A 25 8.58 -16.49 10.03
C PHE A 25 7.39 -15.53 9.93
N ARG A 26 6.86 -15.16 11.10
CA ARG A 26 5.82 -14.15 11.22
C ARG A 26 6.46 -12.75 11.15
N PRO A 27 5.96 -11.84 10.30
CA PRO A 27 6.40 -10.46 10.29
C PRO A 27 6.27 -9.78 11.66
N SER A 28 7.27 -9.00 12.04
CA SER A 28 7.31 -8.26 13.30
C SER A 28 6.58 -6.93 13.12
N ALA A 29 5.43 -6.79 13.76
CA ALA A 29 4.67 -5.54 13.75
C ALA A 29 5.28 -4.53 14.73
N LEU A 30 5.52 -3.30 14.25
CA LEU A 30 5.97 -2.19 15.08
C LEU A 30 4.82 -1.23 15.36
N SER A 31 4.80 -0.63 16.56
CA SER A 31 3.94 0.51 16.82
C SER A 31 4.53 1.79 16.24
N MET A 32 3.68 2.77 15.98
CA MET A 32 4.12 4.10 15.57
C MET A 32 5.04 4.72 16.64
N GLN A 33 4.75 4.49 17.92
CA GLN A 33 5.63 4.89 19.02
C GLN A 33 7.00 4.20 18.91
N SER A 34 7.04 2.89 18.64
CA SER A 34 8.29 2.15 18.47
C SER A 34 9.12 2.69 17.29
N LEU A 35 8.48 3.04 16.17
CA LEU A 35 9.15 3.65 15.02
C LEU A 35 9.73 5.04 15.37
N VAL A 36 8.97 5.85 16.10
CA VAL A 36 9.41 7.16 16.60
C VAL A 36 10.60 7.03 17.55
N ASP A 37 10.50 6.15 18.55
CA ASP A 37 11.55 5.97 19.56
C ASP A 37 12.83 5.44 18.91
N PHE A 38 12.69 4.49 17.99
CA PHE A 38 13.80 3.99 17.17
C PHE A 38 14.48 5.11 16.38
N GLY A 39 13.70 5.93 15.67
CA GLY A 39 14.24 7.02 14.87
C GLY A 39 14.89 8.14 15.69
N LYS A 40 14.47 8.35 16.95
CA LYS A 40 15.13 9.27 17.88
C LYS A 40 16.50 8.78 18.34
N LEU A 41 16.66 7.47 18.54
CA LEU A 41 17.94 6.88 18.94
C LEU A 41 19.02 7.02 17.86
N ARG A 42 18.60 7.11 16.59
CA ARG A 42 19.51 7.21 15.42
C ARG A 42 20.60 6.13 15.42
N ASP A 43 20.23 4.90 15.79
CA ASP A 43 21.13 3.74 15.76
C ASP A 43 21.01 2.98 14.43
N GLU A 44 21.86 3.34 13.47
CA GLU A 44 21.89 2.70 12.14
C GLU A 44 22.18 1.20 12.22
N ARG A 45 23.05 0.77 13.17
CA ARG A 45 23.44 -0.64 13.31
C ARG A 45 22.24 -1.48 13.72
N SER A 46 21.50 -1.03 14.74
CA SER A 46 20.27 -1.72 15.15
C SER A 46 19.22 -1.70 14.03
N SER A 47 19.15 -0.63 13.24
CA SER A 47 18.25 -0.56 12.08
C SER A 47 18.60 -1.62 11.06
N PHE A 48 19.87 -1.72 10.70
CA PHE A 48 20.40 -2.70 9.76
C PHE A 48 20.15 -4.13 10.23
N GLU A 49 20.49 -4.45 11.49
CA GLU A 49 20.32 -5.79 12.05
C GLU A 49 18.86 -6.26 12.05
N PHE A 50 17.92 -5.33 12.29
CA PHE A 50 16.49 -5.61 12.18
C PHE A 50 16.07 -5.78 10.71
N LEU A 51 16.35 -4.79 9.86
CA LEU A 51 15.84 -4.73 8.49
C LEU A 51 16.41 -5.82 7.59
N LYS A 52 17.68 -6.20 7.75
CA LYS A 52 18.31 -7.25 6.92
C LYS A 52 17.60 -8.60 7.06
N LYS A 53 16.86 -8.82 8.16
CA LYS A 53 16.02 -10.00 8.37
C LYS A 53 14.54 -9.73 8.10
N GLU A 54 13.99 -8.66 8.68
CA GLU A 54 12.55 -8.37 8.61
C GLU A 54 12.08 -8.13 7.17
N LEU A 55 12.88 -7.47 6.32
CA LEU A 55 12.51 -7.26 4.92
C LEU A 55 12.45 -8.58 4.14
N LEU A 56 13.36 -9.52 4.40
CA LEU A 56 13.33 -10.86 3.79
C LEU A 56 12.08 -11.62 4.24
N VAL A 57 11.70 -11.54 5.52
CA VAL A 57 10.46 -12.15 6.05
C VAL A 57 9.23 -11.59 5.33
N ARG A 58 9.08 -10.26 5.27
CA ARG A 58 7.91 -9.60 4.65
C ARG A 58 7.80 -9.89 3.15
N LEU A 59 8.92 -9.84 2.42
CA LEU A 59 8.97 -10.17 0.99
C LEU A 59 8.64 -11.64 0.75
N ALA A 60 9.25 -12.57 1.48
CA ALA A 60 9.01 -14.00 1.31
C ALA A 60 7.54 -14.37 1.57
N ASN A 61 6.95 -13.86 2.66
CA ASN A 61 5.55 -14.08 2.99
C ASN A 61 4.61 -13.70 1.84
N ILE A 62 4.79 -12.52 1.25
CA ILE A 62 3.90 -12.10 0.16
C ILE A 62 4.21 -12.81 -1.16
N MET A 63 5.48 -13.14 -1.43
CA MET A 63 5.86 -13.94 -2.61
C MET A 63 5.20 -15.33 -2.61
N LYS A 64 5.05 -15.97 -1.44
CA LYS A 64 4.29 -17.23 -1.33
C LYS A 64 2.81 -17.08 -1.65
N GLU A 65 2.21 -15.90 -1.41
CA GLU A 65 0.82 -15.64 -1.78
C GLU A 65 0.67 -15.30 -3.27
N VAL A 66 1.67 -14.64 -3.87
CA VAL A 66 1.71 -14.43 -5.34
C VAL A 66 1.70 -15.78 -6.06
N GLU A 67 2.42 -16.78 -5.56
CA GLU A 67 2.45 -18.14 -6.13
C GLU A 67 1.09 -18.88 -6.06
N LEU A 68 0.12 -18.38 -5.27
CA LEU A 68 -1.23 -18.92 -5.15
C LEU A 68 -2.25 -18.19 -6.03
N LEU A 69 -1.82 -17.20 -6.81
CA LEU A 69 -2.70 -16.51 -7.75
C LEU A 69 -3.18 -17.46 -8.86
N PRO A 70 -4.37 -17.19 -9.45
CA PRO A 70 -4.84 -17.92 -10.63
C PRO A 70 -3.79 -17.92 -11.74
N SER A 71 -3.62 -19.06 -12.42
CA SER A 71 -2.61 -19.20 -13.48
C SER A 71 -2.81 -18.17 -14.59
N GLN A 72 -4.06 -17.82 -14.89
CA GLN A 72 -4.42 -16.81 -15.89
C GLN A 72 -3.85 -15.43 -15.53
N LEU A 73 -3.82 -15.08 -14.24
CA LEU A 73 -3.21 -13.83 -13.76
C LEU A 73 -1.69 -13.93 -13.77
N MET A 74 -1.14 -15.04 -13.27
CA MET A 74 0.31 -15.26 -13.23
C MET A 74 0.95 -15.33 -14.63
N GLU A 75 0.17 -15.64 -15.66
CA GLU A 75 0.65 -15.69 -17.04
C GLU A 75 0.73 -14.32 -17.71
N THR A 76 0.04 -13.32 -17.17
CA THR A 76 0.04 -11.94 -17.69
C THR A 76 1.45 -11.33 -17.62
N PRO A 77 1.92 -10.66 -18.69
CA PRO A 77 3.22 -9.99 -18.71
C PRO A 77 3.46 -9.09 -17.50
N SER A 78 2.45 -8.32 -17.10
CA SER A 78 2.58 -7.34 -16.03
C SER A 78 2.71 -7.99 -14.65
N THR A 79 1.95 -9.06 -14.38
CA THR A 79 2.11 -9.82 -13.11
C THR A 79 3.47 -10.52 -13.02
N LYS A 80 3.97 -11.05 -14.14
CA LYS A 80 5.32 -11.64 -14.20
C LYS A 80 6.40 -10.61 -13.88
N LEU A 81 6.27 -9.39 -14.41
CA LEU A 81 7.20 -8.30 -14.14
C LEU A 81 7.22 -7.91 -12.66
N VAL A 82 6.04 -7.80 -12.04
CA VAL A 82 5.93 -7.56 -10.59
C VAL A 82 6.62 -8.66 -9.80
N TYR A 83 6.37 -9.93 -10.12
CA TYR A 83 7.00 -11.05 -9.42
C TYR A 83 8.53 -11.03 -9.57
N GLN A 84 9.05 -10.71 -10.77
CA GLN A 84 10.48 -10.55 -11.01
C GLN A 84 11.11 -9.46 -10.14
N TRP A 85 10.45 -8.30 -9.98
CA TRP A 85 10.95 -7.23 -9.11
C TRP A 85 11.08 -7.66 -7.65
N TYR A 86 10.12 -8.45 -7.16
CA TYR A 86 10.19 -9.01 -5.80
C TYR A 86 11.31 -10.04 -5.67
N GLN A 87 11.49 -10.92 -6.65
CA GLN A 87 12.59 -11.88 -6.68
C GLN A 87 13.96 -11.19 -6.68
N GLU A 88 14.14 -10.17 -7.52
CA GLU A 88 15.38 -9.39 -7.61
C GLU A 88 15.67 -8.70 -6.27
N SER A 89 14.67 -8.04 -5.69
CA SER A 89 14.84 -7.34 -4.40
C SER A 89 15.15 -8.30 -3.26
N PHE A 90 14.50 -9.46 -3.23
CA PHE A 90 14.79 -10.49 -2.23
C PHE A 90 16.23 -11.00 -2.37
N GLN A 91 16.66 -11.32 -3.60
CA GLN A 91 18.02 -11.79 -3.86
C GLN A 91 19.08 -10.76 -3.47
N GLU A 92 18.87 -9.49 -3.81
CA GLU A 92 19.81 -8.42 -3.46
C GLU A 92 19.85 -8.12 -1.96
N LEU A 93 18.75 -8.26 -1.24
CA LEU A 93 18.75 -8.09 0.22
C LEU A 93 19.35 -9.30 0.92
N LEU A 94 19.20 -10.49 0.36
CA LEU A 94 19.71 -11.75 0.92
C LEU A 94 21.24 -11.74 1.05
N GLN A 95 21.96 -10.98 0.21
CA GLN A 95 23.42 -10.86 0.32
C GLN A 95 23.88 -10.29 1.68
N TYR A 96 23.00 -9.57 2.39
CA TYR A 96 23.29 -8.97 3.70
C TYR A 96 22.93 -9.89 4.88
N GLU A 97 22.33 -11.06 4.65
CA GLU A 97 21.82 -11.97 5.69
C GLU A 97 22.87 -12.23 6.79
N ASN A 98 24.10 -12.50 6.38
CA ASN A 98 25.23 -12.81 7.27
C ASN A 98 26.30 -11.69 7.29
N ALA A 99 25.99 -10.52 6.74
CA ALA A 99 26.90 -9.39 6.72
C ALA A 99 26.96 -8.70 8.10
N ASN A 100 28.12 -8.15 8.43
CA ASN A 100 28.36 -7.41 9.67
C ASN A 100 27.98 -5.94 9.50
N ALA A 101 27.64 -5.26 10.60
CA ALA A 101 27.27 -3.84 10.62
C ALA A 101 28.50 -2.90 10.59
N ASP A 102 29.42 -3.11 9.63
CA ASP A 102 30.53 -2.19 9.38
C ASP A 102 30.10 -1.01 8.49
N THR A 103 30.83 0.11 8.56
CA THR A 103 30.46 1.37 7.89
C THR A 103 30.28 1.23 6.38
N GLY A 104 31.05 0.36 5.72
CA GLY A 104 30.92 0.12 4.28
C GLY A 104 29.61 -0.59 3.97
N THR A 105 29.35 -1.68 4.69
CA THR A 105 28.12 -2.48 4.58
C THR A 105 26.87 -1.64 4.86
N LEU A 106 26.87 -0.81 5.90
CA LEU A 106 25.72 0.05 6.25
C LEU A 106 25.38 1.04 5.12
N ARG A 107 26.39 1.72 4.59
CA ARG A 107 26.21 2.66 3.47
C ARG A 107 25.71 1.96 2.21
N ASP A 108 26.25 0.78 1.90
CA ASP A 108 25.84 0.02 0.72
C ASP A 108 24.43 -0.56 0.88
N PHE A 109 24.05 -0.96 2.10
CA PHE A 109 22.70 -1.36 2.45
C PHE A 109 21.69 -0.21 2.27
N SER A 110 21.97 0.99 2.79
CA SER A 110 21.14 2.19 2.58
C SER A 110 20.92 2.48 1.09
N ARG A 111 21.98 2.40 0.28
CA ARG A 111 21.88 2.56 -1.19
C ARG A 111 21.04 1.45 -1.82
N GLN A 112 21.18 0.21 -1.35
CA GLN A 112 20.40 -0.91 -1.84
C GLN A 112 18.91 -0.73 -1.53
N LEU A 113 18.59 -0.24 -0.34
CA LEU A 113 17.22 0.11 0.06
C LEU A 113 16.62 1.20 -0.83
N SER A 114 17.37 2.26 -1.16
CA SER A 114 16.94 3.27 -2.13
C SER A 114 16.63 2.68 -3.52
N ARG A 115 17.42 1.69 -3.97
CA ARG A 115 17.16 0.97 -5.25
C ARG A 115 15.89 0.14 -5.19
N VAL A 116 15.65 -0.55 -4.08
CA VAL A 116 14.41 -1.32 -3.87
C VAL A 116 13.19 -0.39 -3.92
N LEU A 117 13.23 0.79 -3.26
CA LEU A 117 12.14 1.77 -3.35
C LEU A 117 11.85 2.22 -4.79
N LYS A 118 12.92 2.53 -5.55
CA LYS A 118 12.80 2.97 -6.95
C LYS A 118 12.22 1.87 -7.85
N ARG A 119 12.72 0.63 -7.73
CA ARG A 119 12.22 -0.53 -8.48
C ARG A 119 10.75 -0.79 -8.24
N HIS A 120 10.30 -0.65 -6.98
CA HIS A 120 8.92 -0.95 -6.60
C HIS A 120 7.94 0.19 -6.84
N ASN A 121 8.37 1.32 -7.42
CA ASN A 121 7.56 2.54 -7.49
C ASN A 121 6.24 2.32 -8.25
N THR A 122 6.28 1.59 -9.36
CA THR A 122 5.12 1.37 -10.27
C THR A 122 4.38 0.05 -10.04
N VAL A 123 4.62 -0.63 -8.91
CA VAL A 123 4.02 -1.95 -8.62
C VAL A 123 2.49 -1.90 -8.59
N VAL A 124 1.88 -0.78 -8.16
CA VAL A 124 0.41 -0.67 -8.10
C VAL A 124 -0.17 -0.65 -9.51
N GLU A 125 0.38 0.21 -10.35
CA GLU A 125 -0.01 0.43 -11.75
C GLU A 125 0.21 -0.84 -12.57
N THR A 126 1.39 -1.44 -12.49
CA THR A 126 1.71 -2.67 -13.24
C THR A 126 0.85 -3.86 -12.77
N MET A 127 0.55 -3.97 -11.47
CA MET A 127 -0.34 -5.05 -11.02
C MET A 127 -1.80 -4.82 -11.48
N ALA A 128 -2.26 -3.56 -11.55
CA ALA A 128 -3.56 -3.22 -12.13
C ALA A 128 -3.62 -3.57 -13.62
N GLU A 129 -2.56 -3.30 -14.37
CA GLU A 129 -2.41 -3.72 -15.78
C GLU A 129 -2.52 -5.24 -15.93
N GLY A 130 -1.87 -6.03 -15.06
CA GLY A 130 -1.99 -7.49 -15.07
C GLY A 130 -3.43 -7.98 -14.90
N LEU A 131 -4.24 -7.32 -14.06
CA LEU A 131 -5.66 -7.67 -13.93
C LEU A 131 -6.48 -7.28 -15.15
N MET A 132 -6.19 -6.14 -15.78
CA MET A 132 -6.84 -5.73 -17.02
C MET A 132 -6.53 -6.71 -18.16
N GLU A 133 -5.27 -7.15 -18.28
CA GLU A 133 -4.82 -8.18 -19.23
C GLU A 133 -5.57 -9.51 -19.04
N MET A 134 -5.70 -9.97 -17.80
CA MET A 134 -6.45 -11.18 -17.47
C MET A 134 -7.94 -11.04 -17.82
N LYS A 135 -8.57 -9.93 -17.40
CA LYS A 135 -9.98 -9.64 -17.64
C LYS A 135 -10.32 -9.60 -19.13
N ALA A 136 -9.45 -9.00 -19.95
CA ALA A 136 -9.64 -8.90 -21.39
C ALA A 136 -9.57 -10.26 -22.10
N THR A 137 -8.78 -11.20 -21.59
CA THR A 137 -8.54 -12.48 -22.26
C THR A 137 -9.46 -13.59 -21.78
N HIS A 138 -9.76 -13.65 -20.48
CA HIS A 138 -10.45 -14.79 -19.85
C HIS A 138 -11.77 -14.43 -19.15
N GLY A 139 -12.07 -13.14 -19.00
CA GLY A 139 -13.09 -12.69 -18.04
C GLY A 139 -12.68 -13.01 -16.59
N ILE A 140 -13.54 -12.70 -15.63
CA ILE A 140 -13.31 -12.97 -14.20
C ILE A 140 -14.63 -13.37 -13.57
N ASP A 141 -14.72 -14.60 -13.06
CA ASP A 141 -15.88 -15.07 -12.31
C ASP A 141 -15.88 -14.51 -10.86
N PRO A 142 -17.03 -14.48 -10.16
CA PRO A 142 -17.13 -13.90 -8.82
C PRO A 142 -16.19 -14.52 -7.77
N VAL A 143 -15.88 -15.82 -7.86
CA VAL A 143 -15.01 -16.52 -6.91
C VAL A 143 -13.58 -16.08 -7.09
N THR A 144 -13.10 -16.12 -8.34
CA THR A 144 -11.78 -15.62 -8.72
C THR A 144 -11.64 -14.15 -8.33
N GLN A 145 -12.69 -13.36 -8.52
CA GLN A 145 -12.70 -11.95 -8.12
C GLN A 145 -12.52 -11.76 -6.61
N ASN A 146 -13.20 -12.56 -5.77
CA ASN A 146 -13.04 -12.50 -4.32
C ASN A 146 -11.63 -12.93 -3.86
N ASN A 147 -11.06 -13.96 -4.47
CA ASN A 147 -9.71 -14.43 -4.17
C ASN A 147 -8.66 -13.37 -4.54
N ILE A 148 -8.83 -12.72 -5.69
CA ILE A 148 -7.99 -11.59 -6.11
C ILE A 148 -8.15 -10.41 -5.15
N GLN A 149 -9.37 -10.06 -4.74
CA GLN A 149 -9.61 -8.98 -3.77
C GLN A 149 -8.89 -9.26 -2.44
N TYR A 150 -8.99 -10.49 -1.94
CA TYR A 150 -8.29 -10.93 -0.73
C TYR A 150 -6.77 -10.82 -0.88
N PHE A 151 -6.22 -11.28 -2.00
CA PHE A 151 -4.80 -11.14 -2.32
C PHE A 151 -4.37 -9.68 -2.37
N LEU A 152 -5.01 -8.83 -3.16
CA LEU A 152 -4.59 -7.45 -3.38
C LEU A 152 -4.58 -6.64 -2.09
N ASN A 153 -5.57 -6.86 -1.21
CA ASN A 153 -5.59 -6.26 0.11
C ASN A 153 -4.33 -6.59 0.92
N ARG A 154 -3.88 -7.85 0.88
CA ARG A 154 -2.69 -8.31 1.60
C ARG A 154 -1.40 -7.88 0.90
N PHE A 155 -1.37 -7.97 -0.43
CA PHE A 155 -0.25 -7.55 -1.25
C PHE A 155 0.10 -6.07 -1.06
N TYR A 156 -0.90 -5.19 -1.16
CA TYR A 156 -0.66 -3.76 -0.98
C TYR A 156 -0.40 -3.38 0.47
N LEU A 157 -1.01 -4.06 1.45
CA LEU A 157 -0.68 -3.85 2.87
C LEU A 157 0.77 -4.26 3.18
N SER A 158 1.22 -5.40 2.64
CA SER A 158 2.63 -5.82 2.71
C SER A 158 3.56 -4.76 2.09
N ARG A 159 3.21 -4.26 0.89
CA ARG A 159 3.99 -3.22 0.20
C ARG A 159 4.07 -1.92 1.01
N ILE A 160 2.96 -1.44 1.57
CA ILE A 160 2.93 -0.25 2.45
C ILE A 160 3.90 -0.48 3.62
N SER A 161 3.88 -1.66 4.21
CA SER A 161 4.73 -2.00 5.35
C SER A 161 6.22 -2.05 5.01
N VAL A 162 6.60 -2.64 3.87
CA VAL A 162 7.99 -2.68 3.39
C VAL A 162 8.48 -1.28 3.08
N ARG A 163 7.65 -0.48 2.39
CA ARG A 163 7.96 0.92 2.06
C ARG A 163 8.11 1.78 3.31
N MET A 164 7.30 1.55 4.35
CA MET A 164 7.39 2.26 5.63
C MET A 164 8.74 2.02 6.31
N LEU A 165 9.14 0.75 6.44
CA LEU A 165 10.43 0.38 7.05
C LEU A 165 11.62 0.94 6.26
N ILE A 166 11.59 0.78 4.94
CA ILE A 166 12.68 1.27 4.09
C ILE A 166 12.75 2.80 4.15
N TYR A 167 11.62 3.52 4.08
CA TYR A 167 11.64 4.97 4.18
C TYR A 167 12.17 5.47 5.51
N GLN A 168 11.77 4.85 6.62
CA GLN A 168 12.29 5.21 7.93
C GLN A 168 13.82 5.12 7.96
N HIS A 169 14.39 4.03 7.44
CA HIS A 169 15.85 3.88 7.38
C HIS A 169 16.51 4.91 6.45
N VAL A 170 16.04 5.00 5.20
CA VAL A 170 16.66 5.83 4.18
C VAL A 170 16.59 7.31 4.57
N ILE A 171 15.47 7.80 5.11
CA ILE A 171 15.35 9.22 5.49
C ILE A 171 16.26 9.57 6.69
N ILE A 172 16.47 8.64 7.62
CA ILE A 172 17.24 8.91 8.84
C ILE A 172 18.76 8.75 8.60
N PHE A 173 19.16 7.77 7.80
CA PHE A 173 20.56 7.33 7.70
C PHE A 173 21.20 7.52 6.33
N SER A 174 20.43 7.74 5.25
CA SER A 174 21.01 7.96 3.93
C SER A 174 21.53 9.39 3.75
N ASP A 175 22.62 9.52 3.02
CA ASP A 175 23.13 10.83 2.55
C ASP A 175 22.22 11.46 1.47
N GLU A 176 21.27 10.69 0.92
CA GLU A 176 20.29 11.20 -0.05
C GLU A 176 19.24 12.06 0.67
N ALA A 177 19.36 13.40 0.56
CA ALA A 177 18.33 14.31 1.05
C ALA A 177 16.98 13.97 0.40
N HIS A 178 16.04 13.47 1.20
CA HIS A 178 14.69 13.22 0.70
C HIS A 178 13.98 14.57 0.51
N PRO A 179 13.50 14.91 -0.70
CA PRO A 179 13.03 16.26 -1.03
C PRO A 179 11.85 16.73 -0.14
N PHE A 180 11.07 15.80 0.40
CA PHE A 180 9.88 16.07 1.22
C PHE A 180 10.13 16.03 2.74
N TYR A 181 11.25 15.50 3.21
CA TYR A 181 11.52 15.31 4.64
C TYR A 181 12.82 16.00 5.04
N THR A 182 12.91 17.29 4.74
CA THR A 182 14.09 18.13 5.01
C THR A 182 14.00 18.86 6.34
N SER A 183 12.83 18.88 7.00
CA SER A 183 12.67 19.56 8.27
C SER A 183 13.19 18.72 9.43
N SER A 184 13.92 19.35 10.35
CA SER A 184 14.44 18.74 11.58
C SER A 184 13.37 18.23 12.55
N ARG A 185 12.09 18.50 12.24
CA ARG A 185 10.93 18.11 13.04
C ARG A 185 10.51 16.65 12.81
N HIS A 186 10.74 16.10 11.62
CA HIS A 186 10.33 14.75 11.28
C HIS A 186 11.30 13.71 11.84
N ILE A 187 10.76 12.54 12.17
CA ILE A 187 11.52 11.36 12.56
C ILE A 187 11.29 10.31 11.46
N GLY A 188 12.26 10.25 10.54
CA GLY A 188 12.05 9.57 9.27
C GLY A 188 10.87 10.21 8.52
N CYS A 189 9.89 9.40 8.12
CA CYS A 189 8.65 9.88 7.49
C CYS A 189 7.51 10.21 8.48
N ILE A 190 7.74 10.15 9.80
CA ILE A 190 6.71 10.42 10.82
C ILE A 190 6.85 11.86 11.32
N ASP A 191 5.74 12.59 11.41
CA ASP A 191 5.65 13.85 12.13
C ASP A 191 5.05 13.59 13.52
N PRO A 192 5.80 13.82 14.61
CA PRO A 192 5.28 13.69 15.97
C PRO A 192 4.14 14.65 16.31
N ASN A 193 3.97 15.73 15.55
CA ASN A 193 2.94 16.75 15.79
C ASN A 193 2.12 17.04 14.52
N CYS A 194 1.87 16.02 13.67
CA CYS A 194 1.19 16.15 12.39
C CYS A 194 -0.09 17.01 12.49
N ASN A 195 -0.10 18.18 11.85
CA ASN A 195 -1.25 19.08 11.83
C ASN A 195 -2.26 18.54 10.82
N VAL A 196 -3.35 17.96 11.31
CA VAL A 196 -4.36 17.29 10.47
C VAL A 196 -5.01 18.28 9.49
N VAL A 197 -5.31 19.50 9.93
CA VAL A 197 -5.99 20.51 9.11
C VAL A 197 -5.12 20.92 7.92
N SER A 198 -3.84 21.18 8.15
CA SER A 198 -2.89 21.56 7.10
C SER A 198 -2.79 20.47 6.02
N ILE A 199 -2.81 19.19 6.39
CA ILE A 199 -2.75 18.09 5.42
C ILE A 199 -4.05 17.99 4.60
N ILE A 200 -5.20 18.28 5.22
CA ILE A 200 -6.50 18.32 4.51
C ILE A 200 -6.50 19.47 3.51
N GLU A 201 -6.03 20.65 3.91
CA GLU A 201 -5.91 21.82 3.04
C GLU A 201 -4.99 21.54 1.83
N ASP A 202 -3.80 20.99 2.07
CA ASP A 202 -2.87 20.62 1.00
C ASP A 202 -3.48 19.60 0.03
N ALA A 203 -4.17 18.57 0.55
CA ALA A 203 -4.83 17.56 -0.27
C ALA A 203 -6.00 18.16 -1.07
N TYR A 204 -6.75 19.09 -0.48
CA TYR A 204 -7.83 19.81 -1.14
C TYR A 204 -7.33 20.68 -2.27
N GLU A 205 -6.28 21.47 -2.06
CA GLU A 205 -5.72 22.33 -3.13
C GLU A 205 -5.26 21.49 -4.34
N ASN A 206 -4.68 20.31 -4.09
CA ASN A 206 -4.32 19.40 -5.18
C ASN A 206 -5.55 18.82 -5.91
N ALA A 207 -6.54 18.31 -5.16
CA ALA A 207 -7.77 17.79 -5.73
C ALA A 207 -8.55 18.87 -6.51
N LYS A 208 -8.60 20.09 -5.96
CA LYS A 208 -9.15 21.29 -6.58
C LYS A 208 -8.43 21.62 -7.89
N PHE A 209 -7.10 21.66 -7.89
CA PHE A 209 -6.32 21.93 -9.09
C PHE A 209 -6.61 20.92 -10.22
N LEU A 210 -6.64 19.63 -9.90
CA LEU A 210 -6.97 18.58 -10.87
C LEU A 210 -8.43 18.69 -11.36
N CYS A 211 -9.36 18.98 -10.45
CA CYS A 211 -10.77 19.18 -10.77
C CYS A 211 -10.98 20.40 -11.68
N ASP A 212 -10.39 21.55 -11.35
CA ASP A 212 -10.46 22.77 -12.16
C ASP A 212 -9.83 22.56 -13.54
N ARG A 213 -8.72 21.80 -13.63
CA ARG A 213 -8.10 21.47 -14.91
C ARG A 213 -8.99 20.65 -15.83
N TYR A 214 -9.75 19.69 -15.27
CA TYR A 214 -10.57 18.77 -16.07
C TYR A 214 -12.01 19.27 -16.27
N TYR A 215 -12.62 19.87 -15.25
CA TYR A 215 -14.03 20.28 -15.22
C TYR A 215 -14.23 21.80 -15.27
N VAL A 216 -13.17 22.61 -15.32
CA VAL A 216 -13.19 24.09 -15.37
C VAL A 216 -13.72 24.75 -14.08
N THR A 217 -14.17 23.96 -13.11
CA THR A 217 -14.65 24.43 -11.81
C THR A 217 -14.55 23.31 -10.77
N SER A 218 -14.62 23.69 -9.50
CA SER A 218 -14.53 22.79 -8.35
C SER A 218 -15.34 23.33 -7.16
N PRO A 219 -15.84 22.46 -6.28
CA PRO A 219 -16.52 22.87 -5.07
C PRO A 219 -15.56 23.46 -4.03
N GLY A 220 -16.06 24.37 -3.19
CA GLY A 220 -15.35 24.89 -2.02
C GLY A 220 -15.25 23.86 -0.88
N ILE A 221 -14.30 24.04 0.05
CA ILE A 221 -14.21 23.25 1.28
C ILE A 221 -14.60 24.09 2.51
N LYS A 222 -15.29 23.45 3.46
CA LYS A 222 -15.54 23.99 4.80
C LYS A 222 -14.93 23.03 5.82
N ILE A 223 -13.98 23.52 6.62
CA ILE A 223 -13.32 22.72 7.65
C ILE A 223 -13.80 23.18 9.01
N GLU A 224 -14.35 22.24 9.79
CA GLU A 224 -14.72 22.44 11.19
C GLU A 224 -13.91 21.46 12.04
N THR A 225 -13.37 21.95 13.17
CA THR A 225 -12.56 21.14 14.07
C THR A 225 -13.16 21.12 15.46
N ILE A 226 -13.15 19.93 16.08
CA ILE A 226 -13.60 19.74 17.45
C ILE A 226 -12.51 18.94 18.16
N ASN A 227 -11.68 19.63 18.95
CA ASN A 227 -10.68 18.99 19.79
C ASN A 227 -11.24 18.82 21.21
N VAL A 228 -11.82 17.66 21.49
CA VAL A 228 -12.47 17.39 22.79
C VAL A 228 -11.45 17.38 23.94
N LEU A 229 -10.21 16.97 23.68
CA LEU A 229 -9.16 16.90 24.69
C LEU A 229 -8.60 18.29 25.01
N GLU A 230 -8.40 19.11 23.98
CA GLU A 230 -7.84 20.46 24.09
C GLU A 230 -8.63 21.46 23.21
N PRO A 231 -9.78 21.99 23.67
CA PRO A 231 -10.72 22.75 22.84
C PRO A 231 -10.16 23.99 22.12
N SER A 232 -9.09 24.58 22.64
CA SER A 232 -8.45 25.77 22.06
C SER A 232 -7.23 25.46 21.18
N GLN A 233 -6.86 24.18 21.04
CA GLN A 233 -5.67 23.76 20.29
C GLN A 233 -6.05 23.07 18.98
N PRO A 234 -5.25 23.26 17.90
CA PRO A 234 -5.45 22.52 16.67
C PRO A 234 -5.30 21.02 16.89
N ILE A 235 -6.01 20.22 16.09
CA ILE A 235 -5.92 18.76 16.17
C ILE A 235 -4.55 18.33 15.61
N SER A 236 -3.75 17.73 16.48
CA SER A 236 -2.42 17.22 16.15
C SER A 236 -2.30 15.76 16.59
N ILE A 237 -1.66 14.93 15.74
CA ILE A 237 -1.42 13.51 16.02
C ILE A 237 0.00 13.12 15.61
N VAL A 238 0.57 12.08 16.25
CA VAL A 238 1.75 11.41 15.70
C VAL A 238 1.28 10.62 14.48
N TYR A 239 1.76 10.95 13.27
CA TYR A 239 1.36 10.22 12.07
C TYR A 239 2.34 10.39 10.91
N VAL A 240 2.15 9.60 9.85
CA VAL A 240 2.88 9.73 8.58
C VAL A 240 2.12 10.71 7.68
N PRO A 241 2.60 11.95 7.44
CA PRO A 241 1.83 12.96 6.73
C PRO A 241 1.45 12.53 5.31
N SER A 242 2.36 11.85 4.60
CA SER A 242 2.10 11.35 3.24
C SER A 242 1.01 10.28 3.18
N HIS A 243 0.85 9.46 4.22
CA HIS A 243 -0.25 8.50 4.29
C HIS A 243 -1.58 9.22 4.46
N LEU A 244 -1.65 10.20 5.38
CA LEU A 244 -2.86 10.99 5.59
C LEU A 244 -3.23 11.78 4.33
N TYR A 245 -2.27 12.43 3.70
CA TYR A 245 -2.46 13.15 2.43
C TYR A 245 -3.07 12.26 1.35
N HIS A 246 -2.53 11.04 1.16
CA HIS A 246 -3.03 10.10 0.17
C HIS A 246 -4.46 9.61 0.48
N ILE A 247 -4.84 9.47 1.75
CA ILE A 247 -6.22 9.16 2.12
C ILE A 247 -7.13 10.37 1.84
N MET A 248 -6.71 11.57 2.26
CA MET A 248 -7.52 12.79 2.15
C MET A 248 -7.80 13.16 0.70
N ILE A 249 -6.82 13.08 -0.20
CA ILE A 249 -7.03 13.41 -1.61
C ILE A 249 -8.10 12.53 -2.25
N GLU A 250 -8.20 11.25 -1.87
CA GLU A 250 -9.24 10.35 -2.38
C GLU A 250 -10.59 10.58 -1.68
N LEU A 251 -10.60 10.83 -0.37
CA LEU A 251 -11.85 11.08 0.36
C LEU A 251 -12.54 12.37 -0.06
N LEU A 252 -11.77 13.42 -0.37
CA LEU A 252 -12.30 14.70 -0.85
C LEU A 252 -13.02 14.58 -2.21
N LYS A 253 -12.77 13.50 -2.97
CA LYS A 253 -13.47 13.21 -4.24
C LYS A 253 -14.80 12.48 -4.05
N ILE A 254 -15.08 11.96 -2.83
CA ILE A 254 -16.20 11.05 -2.57
C ILE A 254 -17.10 11.56 -1.44
N SER A 255 -16.61 12.41 -0.53
CA SER A 255 -17.42 12.98 0.54
C SER A 255 -18.09 14.27 0.08
N ASP A 256 -19.36 14.19 -0.34
CA ASP A 256 -20.02 15.23 -1.13
C ASP A 256 -21.56 15.18 -1.09
N GLN A 257 -22.18 16.16 -1.76
CA GLN A 257 -23.60 16.19 -2.12
C GLN A 257 -23.82 15.88 -3.62
N GLY A 258 -23.02 14.96 -4.16
CA GLY A 258 -22.97 14.61 -5.58
C GLY A 258 -24.03 13.59 -6.02
N GLY A 259 -25.14 13.45 -5.28
CA GLY A 259 -26.25 12.55 -5.61
C GLY A 259 -26.11 11.12 -5.06
N GLY A 260 -25.01 10.79 -4.39
CA GLY A 260 -24.84 9.53 -3.68
C GLY A 260 -24.72 8.27 -4.56
N VAL A 261 -24.70 7.11 -3.92
CA VAL A 261 -24.44 5.80 -4.51
C VAL A 261 -25.53 4.80 -4.05
N PRO A 262 -26.17 4.07 -4.98
CA PRO A 262 -27.16 3.06 -4.63
C PRO A 262 -26.64 2.00 -3.67
N ARG A 263 -27.45 1.60 -2.69
CA ARG A 263 -27.05 0.69 -1.58
C ARG A 263 -26.41 -0.61 -2.07
N HIS A 264 -26.88 -1.17 -3.18
CA HIS A 264 -26.39 -2.42 -3.76
C HIS A 264 -25.00 -2.30 -4.42
N ILE A 265 -24.53 -1.07 -4.65
CA ILE A 265 -23.22 -0.77 -5.26
C ILE A 265 -22.19 -0.35 -4.19
N VAL A 266 -22.61 0.25 -3.07
CA VAL A 266 -21.69 0.77 -2.03
C VAL A 266 -20.61 -0.23 -1.62
N GLY A 267 -20.97 -1.51 -1.46
CA GLY A 267 -19.99 -2.55 -1.12
C GLY A 267 -18.92 -2.80 -2.19
N LYS A 268 -19.23 -2.53 -3.46
CA LYS A 268 -18.33 -2.69 -4.61
C LYS A 268 -17.32 -1.55 -4.74
N LEU A 269 -17.55 -0.39 -4.10
CA LEU A 269 -16.64 0.76 -4.21
C LEU A 269 -15.22 0.45 -3.71
N PHE A 270 -15.08 -0.51 -2.79
CA PHE A 270 -13.78 -0.99 -2.30
C PHE A 270 -13.19 -2.14 -3.13
N ASN A 271 -13.79 -2.52 -4.25
CA ASN A 271 -13.27 -3.59 -5.09
C ASN A 271 -12.28 -3.04 -6.11
N TYR A 272 -11.07 -3.61 -6.21
CA TYR A 272 -10.04 -3.14 -7.14
C TYR A 272 -10.43 -3.22 -8.62
N MET A 273 -11.39 -4.09 -8.96
CA MET A 273 -11.88 -4.27 -10.32
C MET A 273 -13.20 -3.53 -10.60
N TYR A 274 -13.64 -2.67 -9.67
CA TYR A 274 -14.82 -1.84 -9.83
C TYR A 274 -14.43 -0.38 -10.07
N THR A 275 -14.92 0.18 -11.18
CA THR A 275 -14.81 1.60 -11.51
C THR A 275 -15.99 1.99 -12.38
N THR A 276 -16.47 3.23 -12.23
CA THR A 276 -17.50 3.84 -13.09
C THR A 276 -16.88 4.75 -14.16
N ALA A 277 -15.58 5.02 -14.06
CA ALA A 277 -14.87 5.82 -15.05
C ALA A 277 -14.60 4.99 -16.32
N SER A 278 -14.72 5.65 -17.47
CA SER A 278 -14.19 5.10 -18.72
C SER A 278 -12.68 4.89 -18.59
N LEU A 279 -12.17 3.81 -19.16
CA LEU A 279 -10.71 3.62 -19.26
C LEU A 279 -10.12 4.79 -20.08
N PRO A 280 -9.01 5.41 -19.63
CA PRO A 280 -8.38 6.48 -20.39
C PRO A 280 -7.99 5.97 -21.78
N SER A 281 -8.25 6.74 -22.84
CA SER A 281 -7.74 6.42 -24.17
C SER A 281 -6.22 6.68 -24.22
N VAL A 282 -5.46 5.74 -24.81
CA VAL A 282 -3.99 5.83 -24.92
C VAL A 282 -3.56 7.08 -25.70
N GLU A 283 -4.42 7.60 -26.57
CA GLU A 283 -4.14 8.75 -27.44
C GLU A 283 -4.15 10.12 -26.70
N ASN A 284 -4.80 10.24 -25.54
CA ASN A 284 -4.99 11.52 -24.83
C ASN A 284 -4.43 11.56 -23.39
N ALA A 285 -3.70 10.52 -22.96
CA ALA A 285 -3.25 10.35 -21.57
C ALA A 285 -2.32 11.48 -21.05
N GLU A 286 -1.68 12.23 -21.95
CA GLU A 286 -0.80 13.37 -21.58
C GLU A 286 -1.58 14.67 -21.29
N TYR A 287 -2.80 14.81 -21.82
CA TYR A 287 -3.63 16.01 -21.68
C TYR A 287 -4.80 15.82 -20.70
N ASP A 288 -5.37 14.62 -20.67
CA ASP A 288 -6.43 14.23 -19.74
C ASP A 288 -5.80 13.65 -18.46
N ALA A 289 -5.92 14.38 -17.35
CA ALA A 289 -5.67 13.86 -16.01
C ALA A 289 -7.01 13.58 -15.33
N PRO A 290 -7.73 12.50 -15.70
CA PRO A 290 -9.05 12.23 -15.15
C PRO A 290 -8.91 11.96 -13.64
N MET A 291 -9.81 12.56 -12.86
CA MET A 291 -9.85 12.44 -11.40
C MET A 291 -10.13 11.00 -10.92
N ALA A 292 -10.65 10.16 -11.82
CA ALA A 292 -10.97 8.76 -11.62
C ALA A 292 -10.37 7.92 -12.75
N GLY A 293 -10.21 6.61 -12.52
CA GLY A 293 -9.58 5.72 -13.49
C GLY A 293 -9.62 4.28 -13.04
N LEU A 294 -8.45 3.74 -12.65
CA LEU A 294 -8.22 2.32 -12.39
C LEU A 294 -9.09 1.69 -11.27
N GLY A 295 -9.72 2.49 -10.40
CA GLY A 295 -10.55 1.98 -9.29
C GLY A 295 -9.78 1.62 -8.01
N TYR A 296 -8.53 2.11 -7.90
CA TYR A 296 -7.62 1.73 -6.80
C TYR A 296 -7.56 2.73 -5.63
N GLY A 297 -7.96 3.99 -5.83
CA GLY A 297 -7.78 5.06 -4.84
C GLY A 297 -8.45 4.73 -3.49
N LEU A 298 -9.74 4.40 -3.52
CA LEU A 298 -10.51 4.10 -2.31
C LEU A 298 -10.06 2.83 -1.56
N PRO A 299 -9.88 1.65 -2.20
CA PRO A 299 -9.38 0.48 -1.49
C PRO A 299 -7.97 0.68 -0.93
N LEU A 300 -7.06 1.35 -1.65
CA LEU A 300 -5.73 1.66 -1.13
C LEU A 300 -5.79 2.63 0.05
N SER A 301 -6.62 3.67 -0.01
CA SER A 301 -6.84 4.61 1.09
C SER A 301 -7.31 3.88 2.36
N ARG A 302 -8.21 2.91 2.21
CA ARG A 302 -8.63 2.07 3.34
C ARG A 302 -7.50 1.22 3.90
N LEU A 303 -6.59 0.70 3.07
CA LEU A 303 -5.41 -0.01 3.55
C LEU A 303 -4.45 0.90 4.31
N TYR A 304 -4.20 2.12 3.83
CA TYR A 304 -3.39 3.10 4.57
C TYR A 304 -3.98 3.43 5.93
N ALA A 305 -5.31 3.56 6.04
CA ALA A 305 -5.99 3.75 7.33
C ALA A 305 -5.81 2.52 8.25
N ARG A 306 -6.03 1.32 7.71
CA ARG A 306 -5.93 0.05 8.46
C ARG A 306 -4.53 -0.33 8.86
N TYR A 307 -3.52 0.15 8.15
CA TYR A 307 -2.13 -0.18 8.40
C TYR A 307 -1.70 0.13 9.85
N PHE A 308 -2.22 1.22 10.44
CA PHE A 308 -2.03 1.54 11.86
C PHE A 308 -3.31 1.39 12.70
N LEU A 309 -4.08 0.33 12.44
CA LEU A 309 -5.31 -0.04 13.15
C LEU A 309 -6.44 1.01 13.10
N GLY A 310 -6.44 1.89 12.11
CA GLY A 310 -7.59 2.69 11.73
C GLY A 310 -8.59 1.93 10.84
N ASP A 311 -9.57 2.64 10.29
CA ASP A 311 -10.42 2.14 9.20
C ASP A 311 -11.07 3.30 8.43
N LEU A 312 -11.63 3.01 7.28
CA LEU A 312 -12.32 3.94 6.40
C LEU A 312 -13.69 3.37 6.03
N PHE A 313 -14.74 4.15 6.25
CA PHE A 313 -16.14 3.79 5.98
C PHE A 313 -16.78 4.80 5.03
N LEU A 314 -17.71 4.32 4.21
CA LEU A 314 -18.57 5.16 3.38
C LEU A 314 -20.03 4.96 3.76
N PHE A 315 -20.74 6.07 3.91
CA PHE A 315 -22.18 6.11 4.12
C PHE A 315 -22.80 6.95 3.01
N SER A 316 -23.58 6.33 2.14
CA SER A 316 -24.14 7.01 0.98
C SER A 316 -25.66 6.99 1.01
N MET A 317 -26.26 8.13 0.63
CA MET A 317 -27.68 8.33 0.45
C MET A 317 -27.95 8.66 -1.02
N GLU A 318 -28.50 7.68 -1.73
CA GLU A 318 -28.89 7.82 -3.13
C GLU A 318 -29.87 8.99 -3.32
N GLY A 319 -29.59 9.85 -4.29
CA GLY A 319 -30.31 11.10 -4.54
C GLY A 319 -29.82 12.31 -3.72
N TYR A 320 -28.86 12.14 -2.80
CA TYR A 320 -28.35 13.22 -1.96
C TYR A 320 -26.83 13.34 -2.00
N GLY A 321 -26.09 12.37 -1.46
CA GLY A 321 -24.66 12.52 -1.24
C GLY A 321 -24.02 11.33 -0.55
N THR A 322 -22.73 11.46 -0.23
CA THR A 322 -21.94 10.42 0.43
C THR A 322 -21.06 11.06 1.51
N ASP A 323 -21.02 10.43 2.68
CA ASP A 323 -20.09 10.75 3.74
C ASP A 323 -18.97 9.70 3.77
N ALA A 324 -17.72 10.18 3.84
CA ALA A 324 -16.56 9.34 4.09
C ALA A 324 -15.97 9.57 5.47
N CYS A 325 -15.89 8.52 6.29
CA CYS A 325 -15.38 8.60 7.65
C CYS A 325 -14.04 7.88 7.77
N LEU A 326 -12.99 8.63 8.14
CA LEU A 326 -11.67 8.09 8.48
C LEU A 326 -11.52 8.00 10.00
N TYR A 327 -11.13 6.82 10.49
CA TYR A 327 -10.74 6.60 11.88
C TYR A 327 -9.25 6.30 11.96
N LEU A 328 -8.53 7.02 12.82
CA LEU A 328 -7.12 6.80 13.14
C LEU A 328 -6.96 6.63 14.65
N LYS A 329 -5.87 5.97 15.07
CA LYS A 329 -5.50 5.91 16.49
C LYS A 329 -4.92 7.25 16.93
N ALA A 330 -5.48 7.82 18.01
CA ALA A 330 -4.96 9.04 18.62
C ALA A 330 -3.63 8.79 19.36
N SER A 331 -3.47 7.60 19.95
CA SER A 331 -2.27 7.17 20.68
C SER A 331 -1.31 6.44 19.74
N ALA A 332 -0.06 6.90 19.67
CA ALA A 332 0.99 6.27 18.88
C ALA A 332 1.37 4.86 19.38
N VAL A 333 1.11 4.57 20.66
CA VAL A 333 1.35 3.25 21.27
C VAL A 333 0.35 2.22 20.73
N ASP A 334 -0.91 2.64 20.57
CA ASP A 334 -1.98 1.78 20.07
C ASP A 334 -1.99 1.65 18.54
N ALA A 335 -1.26 2.53 17.85
CA ALA A 335 -1.09 2.55 16.40
C ALA A 335 -0.06 1.50 15.95
N SER A 336 -0.41 0.21 16.04
CA SER A 336 0.46 -0.90 15.61
C SER A 336 0.27 -1.29 14.15
N GLU A 337 1.35 -1.73 13.49
CA GLU A 337 1.27 -2.25 12.12
C GLU A 337 0.31 -3.45 12.01
N MET A 338 -0.61 -3.39 11.04
CA MET A 338 -1.38 -4.54 10.58
C MET A 338 -0.66 -5.20 9.40
N LEU A 339 -0.16 -6.43 9.60
CA LEU A 339 0.66 -7.12 8.60
C LEU A 339 0.01 -8.43 8.13
N PRO A 340 0.06 -8.73 6.82
CA PRO A 340 -0.30 -10.05 6.32
C PRO A 340 0.77 -11.07 6.71
N TRP A 341 0.34 -12.24 7.18
CA TRP A 341 1.20 -13.39 7.46
C TRP A 341 0.75 -14.59 6.64
N PHE A 342 1.67 -15.18 5.88
CA PHE A 342 1.43 -16.39 5.12
C PHE A 342 1.36 -17.58 6.07
N SER A 343 0.24 -18.30 6.02
CA SER A 343 -0.01 -19.45 6.88
C SER A 343 -0.90 -20.46 6.17
N PHE A 344 -1.07 -21.63 6.75
CA PHE A 344 -2.06 -22.61 6.28
C PHE A 344 -3.47 -22.00 6.13
N ARG A 345 -3.84 -21.06 7.02
CA ARG A 345 -5.13 -20.37 6.94
C ARG A 345 -5.24 -19.45 5.74
N SER A 346 -4.19 -18.67 5.44
CA SER A 346 -4.22 -17.80 4.25
C SER A 346 -4.23 -18.63 2.98
N LYS A 347 -3.43 -19.71 2.91
CA LYS A 347 -3.46 -20.67 1.80
C LYS A 347 -4.86 -21.23 1.53
N LYS A 348 -5.58 -21.64 2.58
CA LYS A 348 -6.94 -22.17 2.46
C LYS A 348 -7.95 -21.17 1.85
N MET A 349 -7.74 -19.86 2.01
CA MET A 349 -8.60 -18.84 1.39
C MET A 349 -8.49 -18.83 -0.15
N TYR A 350 -7.35 -19.26 -0.70
CA TYR A 350 -7.16 -19.38 -2.16
C TYR A 350 -7.71 -20.68 -2.72
N GLU A 351 -7.73 -21.74 -1.90
CA GLU A 351 -8.18 -23.09 -2.28
C GLU A 351 -9.68 -23.30 -2.01
N SER A 352 -10.35 -22.39 -1.30
CA SER A 352 -11.77 -22.55 -0.98
C SER A 352 -12.63 -22.36 -2.22
N ASN A 353 -13.22 -23.45 -2.70
CA ASN A 353 -14.29 -23.44 -3.68
C ASN A 353 -15.60 -22.95 -3.04
N GLU A 354 -16.51 -22.45 -3.88
CA GLU A 354 -17.84 -21.95 -3.50
C GLU A 354 -18.49 -22.82 -2.43
N LYS A 355 -18.85 -22.16 -1.33
CA LYS A 355 -20.00 -22.60 -0.55
C LYS A 355 -21.22 -21.99 -1.23
N GLY A 356 -22.27 -22.79 -1.40
CA GLY A 356 -23.57 -22.27 -1.77
C GLY A 356 -23.95 -21.12 -0.82
N PRO A 357 -24.83 -20.22 -1.26
CA PRO A 357 -25.20 -19.06 -0.48
C PRO A 357 -25.73 -19.51 0.89
N ASP A 358 -25.23 -18.90 1.96
CA ASP A 358 -25.65 -19.20 3.32
C ASP A 358 -27.13 -18.83 3.56
N TRP A 359 -27.73 -18.06 2.65
CA TRP A 359 -29.10 -17.56 2.67
C TRP A 359 -29.85 -17.93 1.38
N SER A 360 -31.18 -17.92 1.43
CA SER A 360 -32.02 -18.18 0.26
C SER A 360 -31.72 -17.21 -0.89
N VAL A 361 -31.63 -17.73 -2.11
CA VAL A 361 -31.50 -16.98 -3.37
C VAL A 361 -32.85 -16.82 -4.03
#